data_AF-A0AB35BCM6-F1
#
_entry.id   AF-A0AB35BCM6-F1
#
_cell.length_a   1.000
_cell.length_b   1.000
_cell.length_c   1.000
_cell.angle_alpha   90.00
_cell.angle_beta   90.00
_cell.angle_gamma   90.00
#
_symmetry.space_group_name_H-M   'P 1'
#
loop_
_entity.id
_entity.type
_entity.pdbx_description
1 polymer ?
#
loop_
_entity_poly.entity_id
_entity_poly.type
_entity_poly.pdbx_seq_one_letter_code
_entity_poly.pdbx_strand_id
1 'polypeptide(L)'
;MAQPAPVLPEGLNIEALASLAPAIIGAAAGPSDIAGGPQADLLAQARTLLESSNLPESTKATLSKVITFLDGSGGGGPELPPESGPVIAQFLYPTLGKGCISATADSVGTALAVPGPAHLPPPGPKAGQAGFVFTALGTKKPADVQPVPLTVSWVNIDNQKSATQNLTSESKINPDGPATLSAIADTGRGRVLAVISGSLTTQAEGAAPITCSFLPTVGMVVVP
;
A
#
# COMPACT_ATOMS: atom_id res chain seq x y z
N MET A 1 -0.50 -16.04 -20.08
CA MET A 1 -1.85 -16.36 -20.62
C MET A 1 -2.85 -15.80 -19.62
N ALA A 2 -3.74 -14.90 -20.04
CA ALA A 2 -4.72 -14.29 -19.14
C ALA A 2 -5.78 -15.31 -18.73
N GLN A 3 -6.06 -15.42 -17.44
CA GLN A 3 -7.17 -16.21 -16.93
C GLN A 3 -8.49 -15.56 -17.38
N PRO A 4 -9.49 -16.33 -17.84
CA PRO A 4 -10.79 -15.78 -18.18
C PRO A 4 -11.45 -15.18 -16.94
N ALA A 5 -12.15 -14.05 -17.14
CA ALA A 5 -12.90 -13.39 -16.07
C ALA A 5 -13.90 -14.38 -15.45
N PRO A 6 -14.07 -14.38 -14.12
CA PRO A 6 -15.05 -15.25 -13.47
C PRO A 6 -16.45 -14.90 -13.98
N VAL A 7 -17.14 -15.91 -14.52
CA VAL A 7 -18.53 -15.77 -14.98
C VAL A 7 -19.40 -15.72 -13.73
N LEU A 8 -20.21 -14.66 -13.61
CA LEU A 8 -21.15 -14.51 -12.49
C LEU A 8 -22.12 -15.71 -12.46
N PRO A 9 -22.34 -16.34 -11.28
CA PRO A 9 -23.34 -17.39 -11.13
C PRO A 9 -24.74 -16.93 -11.58
N GLU A 10 -25.45 -17.79 -12.31
CA GLU A 10 -26.85 -17.52 -12.68
C GLU A 10 -27.71 -17.32 -11.42
N GLY A 11 -28.35 -16.15 -11.32
CA GLY A 11 -29.19 -15.75 -10.17
C GLY A 11 -28.66 -14.57 -9.34
N LEU A 12 -27.41 -14.12 -9.54
CA LEU A 12 -26.91 -12.89 -8.94
C LEU A 12 -27.35 -11.67 -9.77
N ASN A 13 -28.49 -11.08 -9.39
CA ASN A 13 -28.98 -9.86 -10.02
C ASN A 13 -28.05 -8.67 -9.67
N ILE A 14 -27.60 -7.93 -10.67
CA ILE A 14 -26.79 -6.71 -10.53
C ILE A 14 -27.48 -5.70 -9.59
N GLU A 15 -28.81 -5.70 -9.53
CA GLU A 15 -29.61 -4.87 -8.62
C GLU A 15 -29.42 -5.27 -7.15
N ALA A 16 -29.25 -6.56 -6.85
CA ALA A 16 -28.97 -7.04 -5.49
C ALA A 16 -27.55 -6.63 -5.04
N LEU A 17 -26.56 -6.71 -5.94
CA LEU A 17 -25.21 -6.20 -5.71
C LEU A 17 -25.20 -4.67 -5.53
N ALA A 18 -26.00 -3.94 -6.32
CA ALA A 18 -26.14 -2.50 -6.18
C ALA A 18 -26.79 -2.09 -4.84
N SER A 19 -27.69 -2.92 -4.30
CA SER A 19 -28.33 -2.66 -3.01
C SER A 19 -27.39 -2.74 -1.80
N LEU A 20 -26.22 -3.38 -1.96
CA LEU A 20 -25.17 -3.45 -0.94
C LEU A 20 -24.21 -2.25 -0.96
N ALA A 21 -24.25 -1.43 -2.01
CA ALA A 21 -23.34 -0.29 -2.16
C ALA A 21 -23.38 0.73 -0.99
N PRO A 22 -24.54 1.09 -0.42
CA PRO A 22 -24.59 2.00 0.73
C PRO A 22 -23.95 1.41 1.99
N ALA A 23 -24.04 0.10 2.20
CA ALA A 23 -23.42 -0.59 3.33
C ALA A 23 -21.88 -0.63 3.21
N ILE A 24 -21.37 -0.80 1.99
CA ILE A 24 -19.94 -0.74 1.67
C ILE A 24 -19.38 0.68 1.89
N ILE A 25 -20.14 1.71 1.49
CA ILE A 25 -19.74 3.12 1.70
C ILE A 25 -19.78 3.50 3.19
N GLY A 26 -20.79 3.05 3.95
CA GLY A 26 -20.90 3.27 5.38
C GLY A 26 -19.77 2.60 6.19
N ALA A 27 -19.37 1.39 5.78
CA ALA A 27 -18.23 0.68 6.33
C ALA A 27 -16.89 1.41 6.13
N ALA A 28 -16.71 2.12 5.02
CA ALA A 28 -15.50 2.91 4.75
C ALA A 28 -15.44 4.24 5.54
N ALA A 29 -16.55 4.69 6.12
CA ALA A 29 -16.67 5.97 6.83
C ALA A 29 -16.79 5.84 8.37
N GLY A 30 -16.86 4.61 8.90
CA GLY A 30 -16.94 4.34 10.32
C GLY A 30 -15.59 4.45 11.05
N PRO A 31 -15.59 4.57 12.39
CA PRO A 31 -14.35 4.53 13.17
C PRO A 31 -13.61 3.21 12.93
N SER A 32 -12.33 3.29 12.60
CA SER A 32 -11.45 2.15 12.28
C SER A 32 -11.12 1.24 13.49
N ASP A 33 -11.74 1.46 14.63
CA ASP A 33 -11.45 0.77 15.89
C ASP A 33 -12.42 -0.40 16.12
N ILE A 34 -12.25 -1.49 15.36
CA ILE A 34 -12.55 -2.86 15.80
C ILE A 34 -11.50 -3.75 15.14
N ALA A 35 -10.80 -4.56 15.92
CA ALA A 35 -9.70 -5.45 15.54
C ALA A 35 -10.03 -6.55 14.50
N GLY A 36 -11.09 -6.40 13.71
CA GLY A 36 -11.43 -7.25 12.56
C GLY A 36 -11.85 -6.48 11.30
N GLY A 37 -12.00 -5.16 11.37
CA GLY A 37 -12.49 -4.33 10.26
C GLY A 37 -13.94 -4.64 9.83
N PRO A 38 -14.61 -3.71 9.11
CA PRO A 38 -15.97 -3.91 8.60
C PRO A 38 -16.14 -5.15 7.70
N GLN A 39 -15.04 -5.64 7.13
CA GLN A 39 -15.02 -6.80 6.24
C GLN A 39 -15.24 -8.11 6.99
N ALA A 40 -14.69 -8.28 8.21
CA ALA A 40 -14.88 -9.50 8.99
C ALA A 40 -16.34 -9.66 9.44
N ASP A 41 -16.97 -8.57 9.89
CA ASP A 41 -18.38 -8.57 10.30
C ASP A 41 -19.31 -8.88 9.11
N LEU A 42 -18.96 -8.39 7.92
CA LEU A 42 -19.70 -8.67 6.69
C LEU A 42 -19.57 -10.15 6.27
N LEU A 43 -18.36 -10.72 6.38
CA LEU A 43 -18.11 -12.14 6.08
C LEU A 43 -18.82 -13.06 7.07
N ALA A 44 -18.87 -12.70 8.35
CA ALA A 44 -19.62 -13.44 9.37
C ALA A 44 -21.12 -13.43 9.08
N GLN A 45 -21.69 -12.29 8.69
CA GLN A 45 -23.09 -12.20 8.26
C GLN A 45 -23.36 -13.03 7.00
N ALA A 46 -22.45 -13.01 6.03
CA ALA A 46 -22.57 -13.81 4.81
C ALA A 46 -22.59 -15.32 5.11
N ARG A 47 -21.81 -15.80 6.09
CA ARG A 47 -21.82 -17.20 6.53
C ARG A 47 -23.18 -17.59 7.12
N THR A 48 -23.73 -16.78 8.03
CA THR A 48 -25.04 -17.03 8.65
C THR A 48 -26.17 -17.04 7.63
N LEU A 49 -26.14 -16.14 6.64
CA LEU A 49 -27.12 -16.11 5.54
C LEU A 49 -27.00 -17.33 4.64
N LEU A 50 -25.78 -17.79 4.35
CA LEU A 50 -25.56 -18.97 3.53
C LEU A 50 -26.07 -20.24 4.21
N GLU A 51 -25.83 -20.38 5.51
CA GLU A 51 -26.29 -21.52 6.33
C GLU A 51 -27.81 -21.60 6.38
N SER A 52 -28.49 -20.47 6.59
CA SER A 52 -29.96 -20.37 6.68
C SER A 52 -30.69 -20.39 5.33
N SER A 53 -29.97 -20.28 4.21
CA SER A 53 -30.57 -20.25 2.88
C SER A 53 -31.12 -21.60 2.41
N ASN A 54 -32.19 -21.60 1.59
CA ASN A 54 -32.73 -22.81 0.95
C ASN A 54 -32.09 -23.08 -0.43
N LEU A 55 -30.77 -22.87 -0.55
CA LEU A 55 -30.04 -23.05 -1.80
C LEU A 55 -29.64 -24.52 -2.02
N PRO A 56 -29.50 -24.97 -3.30
CA PRO A 56 -28.92 -26.27 -3.62
C PRO A 56 -27.53 -26.46 -3.01
N GLU A 57 -27.21 -27.70 -2.62
CA GLU A 57 -25.96 -28.08 -1.96
C GLU A 57 -24.71 -27.60 -2.73
N SER A 58 -24.72 -27.74 -4.06
CA SER A 58 -23.62 -27.31 -4.94
C SER A 58 -23.41 -25.79 -4.93
N THR A 59 -24.48 -25.02 -4.79
CA THR A 59 -24.44 -23.55 -4.71
C THR A 59 -23.93 -23.13 -3.35
N LYS A 60 -24.39 -23.77 -2.26
CA LYS A 60 -23.85 -23.56 -0.91
C LYS A 60 -22.36 -23.86 -0.86
N ALA A 61 -21.92 -24.99 -1.40
CA ALA A 61 -20.50 -25.36 -1.45
C ALA A 61 -19.65 -24.34 -2.22
N THR A 62 -20.17 -23.83 -3.34
CA THR A 62 -19.47 -22.81 -4.13
C THR A 62 -19.35 -21.48 -3.37
N LEU A 63 -20.46 -21.00 -2.79
CA LEU A 63 -20.47 -19.76 -2.02
C LEU A 63 -19.61 -19.87 -0.76
N SER A 64 -19.60 -21.02 -0.08
CA SER A 64 -18.70 -21.28 1.05
C SER A 64 -17.23 -21.16 0.65
N LYS A 65 -16.84 -21.68 -0.53
CA LYS A 65 -15.48 -21.53 -1.06
C LYS A 65 -15.13 -20.07 -1.35
N VAL A 66 -16.07 -19.29 -1.87
CA VAL A 66 -15.87 -17.85 -2.10
C VAL A 66 -15.66 -17.13 -0.76
N ILE A 67 -16.47 -17.39 0.26
CA ILE A 67 -16.29 -16.79 1.59
C ILE A 67 -14.94 -17.21 2.20
N THR A 68 -14.58 -18.49 2.12
CA THR A 68 -13.28 -19.02 2.59
C THR A 68 -12.07 -18.48 1.82
N PHE A 69 -12.26 -18.09 0.56
CA PHE A 69 -11.24 -17.37 -0.20
C PHE A 69 -11.12 -15.93 0.27
N LEU A 70 -12.25 -15.23 0.46
CA LEU A 70 -12.29 -13.82 0.84
C LEU A 70 -11.81 -13.58 2.28
N ASP A 71 -12.00 -14.53 3.19
CA ASP A 71 -11.50 -14.43 4.57
C ASP A 71 -10.07 -14.97 4.74
N GLY A 72 -9.46 -15.51 3.67
CA GLY A 72 -8.10 -16.04 3.68
C GLY A 72 -7.91 -17.37 4.43
N SER A 73 -8.96 -17.95 5.03
CA SER A 73 -8.89 -19.23 5.77
C SER A 73 -8.59 -20.43 4.85
N GLY A 74 -8.81 -20.27 3.54
CA GLY A 74 -8.49 -21.29 2.53
C GLY A 74 -6.99 -21.48 2.27
N GLY A 75 -6.12 -20.65 2.87
CA GLY A 75 -4.67 -20.71 2.70
C GLY A 75 -4.18 -20.31 1.32
N GLY A 76 -2.87 -20.44 1.09
CA GLY A 76 -2.22 -20.16 -0.20
C GLY A 76 -1.75 -18.71 -0.40
N GLY A 77 -2.13 -17.79 0.48
CA GLY A 77 -1.45 -16.49 0.63
C GLY A 77 -0.16 -16.64 1.46
N PRO A 78 0.81 -15.71 1.32
CA PRO A 78 1.89 -15.61 2.30
C PRO A 78 1.31 -15.40 3.71
N GLU A 79 2.02 -15.84 4.74
CA GLU A 79 1.63 -15.61 6.14
C GLU A 79 1.27 -14.13 6.33
N LEU A 80 0.12 -13.87 6.97
CA LEU A 80 -0.22 -12.50 7.36
C LEU A 80 0.89 -11.97 8.28
N PRO A 81 1.27 -10.69 8.14
CA PRO A 81 2.18 -10.08 9.09
C PRO A 81 1.62 -10.26 10.51
N PRO A 82 2.46 -10.55 11.52
CA PRO A 82 2.00 -10.60 12.91
C PRO A 82 1.25 -9.32 13.26
N GLU A 83 0.23 -9.38 14.11
CA GLU A 83 -0.56 -8.20 14.51
C GLU A 83 0.31 -7.08 15.13
N SER A 84 1.47 -7.44 15.67
CA SER A 84 2.49 -6.52 16.17
C SER A 84 3.37 -5.88 15.08
N GLY A 85 3.06 -6.13 13.81
CA GLY A 85 3.75 -5.57 12.66
C GLY A 85 3.53 -4.06 12.55
N PRO A 86 4.42 -3.34 11.84
CA PRO A 86 4.24 -1.91 11.62
C PRO A 86 2.93 -1.65 10.86
N VAL A 87 2.16 -0.68 11.35
CA VAL A 87 1.02 -0.16 10.59
C VAL A 87 1.59 0.56 9.37
N ILE A 88 1.30 0.07 8.17
CA ILE A 88 1.78 0.67 6.92
C ILE A 88 0.61 1.36 6.24
N ALA A 89 0.78 2.64 5.94
CA ALA A 89 -0.13 3.39 5.09
C ALA A 89 0.43 3.45 3.67
N GLN A 90 -0.17 2.71 2.73
CA GLN A 90 0.20 2.79 1.33
C GLN A 90 -0.23 4.14 0.73
N PHE A 91 0.56 4.66 -0.19
CA PHE A 91 0.16 5.83 -0.97
C PHE A 91 -0.99 5.44 -1.91
N LEU A 92 -1.84 6.42 -2.24
CA LEU A 92 -3.14 6.22 -2.89
C LEU A 92 -3.03 5.49 -4.23
N TYR A 93 -1.97 5.75 -4.98
CA TYR A 93 -1.74 5.11 -6.28
C TYR A 93 -0.23 4.96 -6.55
N PRO A 94 0.17 3.88 -7.23
CA PRO A 94 1.52 3.76 -7.76
C PRO A 94 1.75 4.83 -8.83
N THR A 95 3.01 5.21 -9.02
CA THR A 95 3.43 6.19 -10.03
C THR A 95 4.28 5.54 -11.12
N LEU A 96 4.48 6.24 -12.23
CA LEU A 96 5.25 5.78 -13.37
C LEU A 96 6.49 6.65 -13.56
N GLY A 97 7.62 6.00 -13.79
CA GLY A 97 8.88 6.63 -14.15
C GLY A 97 9.35 6.14 -15.52
N LYS A 98 9.25 7.01 -16.52
CA LYS A 98 9.60 6.65 -17.91
C LYS A 98 11.10 6.47 -18.06
N GLY A 99 11.50 5.39 -18.73
CA GLY A 99 12.90 5.06 -18.99
C GLY A 99 13.74 4.79 -17.74
N CYS A 100 13.10 4.52 -16.59
CA CYS A 100 13.80 4.36 -15.32
C CYS A 100 14.53 3.02 -15.17
N ILE A 101 14.11 1.98 -15.90
CA ILE A 101 14.80 0.68 -15.91
C ILE A 101 15.89 0.68 -17.00
N SER A 102 15.56 1.19 -18.18
CA SER A 102 16.46 1.39 -19.31
C SER A 102 15.84 2.35 -20.32
N ALA A 103 16.53 2.69 -21.41
CA ALA A 103 16.00 3.56 -22.47
C ALA A 103 14.67 3.07 -23.09
N THR A 104 14.35 1.78 -22.97
CA THR A 104 13.13 1.17 -23.54
C THR A 104 12.19 0.56 -22.48
N ALA A 105 12.49 0.73 -21.18
CA ALA A 105 11.72 0.12 -20.10
C ALA A 105 11.43 1.11 -18.96
N ASP A 106 10.15 1.22 -18.61
CA ASP A 106 9.63 2.09 -17.57
C ASP A 106 9.60 1.39 -16.20
N SER A 107 9.64 2.17 -15.12
CA SER A 107 9.50 1.67 -13.75
C SER A 107 8.14 2.05 -13.16
N VAL A 108 7.59 1.15 -12.34
CA VAL A 108 6.48 1.46 -11.43
C VAL A 108 7.05 1.84 -10.07
N GLY A 109 6.75 3.04 -9.62
CA GLY A 109 7.10 3.54 -8.30
C GLY A 109 5.99 3.25 -7.29
N THR A 110 6.34 2.66 -6.15
CA THR A 110 5.42 2.47 -5.02
C THR A 110 5.91 3.28 -3.83
N ALA A 111 4.97 3.76 -3.01
CA ALA A 111 5.28 4.52 -1.81
C ALA A 111 4.43 4.08 -0.62
N LEU A 112 5.00 4.20 0.56
CA LEU A 112 4.33 3.94 1.82
C LEU A 112 4.82 4.89 2.90
N ALA A 113 4.00 5.09 3.91
CA ALA A 113 4.33 5.75 5.16
C ALA A 113 4.16 4.79 6.34
N VAL A 114 5.01 4.94 7.35
CA VAL A 114 4.95 4.18 8.60
C VAL A 114 4.95 5.17 9.76
N PRO A 115 3.87 5.26 10.55
CA PRO A 115 3.85 6.09 11.73
C PRO A 115 4.74 5.48 12.82
N GLY A 116 5.48 6.33 13.51
CA GLY A 116 6.26 5.91 14.67
C GLY A 116 5.42 5.90 15.96
N PRO A 117 5.81 5.10 16.97
CA PRO A 117 7.04 4.31 17.00
C PRO A 117 6.91 3.00 16.20
N ALA A 118 7.91 2.70 15.35
CA ALA A 118 7.97 1.43 14.61
C ALA A 118 9.40 0.88 14.56
N HIS A 119 9.52 -0.42 14.77
CA HIS A 119 10.78 -1.17 14.63
C HIS A 119 10.84 -1.83 13.24
N LEU A 120 11.13 -1.01 12.23
CA LEU A 120 11.49 -1.45 10.88
C LEU A 120 12.99 -1.78 10.81
N PRO A 121 13.52 -2.38 9.73
CA PRO A 121 14.97 -2.48 9.54
C PRO A 121 15.63 -1.15 9.94
N PRO A 122 16.46 -1.13 11.00
CA PRO A 122 16.79 0.13 11.65
C PRO A 122 17.56 1.10 10.73
N PRO A 123 17.33 2.41 10.88
CA PRO A 123 16.45 3.03 11.87
C PRO A 123 14.98 3.10 11.42
N GLY A 124 14.05 2.79 12.33
CA GLY A 124 12.62 3.07 12.16
C GLY A 124 12.19 4.41 12.80
N PRO A 125 11.00 4.94 12.46
CA PRO A 125 10.50 6.20 13.02
C PRO A 125 10.19 6.08 14.52
N LYS A 126 10.54 7.12 15.28
CA LYS A 126 10.23 7.28 16.72
C LYS A 126 8.80 7.83 16.91
N ALA A 127 8.32 7.83 18.16
CA ALA A 127 7.04 8.46 18.48
C ALA A 127 6.95 9.91 17.98
N GLY A 128 5.84 10.26 17.33
CA GLY A 128 5.66 11.58 16.71
C GLY A 128 6.39 11.78 15.39
N GLN A 129 7.01 10.73 14.83
CA GLN A 129 7.63 10.76 13.50
C GLN A 129 6.82 9.91 12.50
N ALA A 130 7.00 10.19 11.22
CA ALA A 130 6.61 9.28 10.15
C ALA A 130 7.83 8.92 9.30
N GLY A 131 7.97 7.63 9.00
CA GLY A 131 8.89 7.14 7.98
C GLY A 131 8.20 7.10 6.63
N PHE A 132 8.84 7.59 5.58
CA PHE A 132 8.37 7.51 4.20
C PHE A 132 9.34 6.65 3.40
N VAL A 133 8.81 5.72 2.60
CA VAL A 133 9.61 4.82 1.78
C VAL A 133 9.07 4.86 0.36
N PHE A 134 9.97 5.01 -0.62
CA PHE A 134 9.68 4.92 -2.04
C PHE A 134 10.52 3.81 -2.67
N THR A 135 9.90 2.97 -3.50
CA THR A 135 10.60 1.90 -4.23
C THR A 135 10.31 1.99 -5.72
N ALA A 136 11.36 2.08 -6.54
CA ALA A 136 11.29 2.09 -8.00
C ALA A 136 11.47 0.68 -8.57
N LEU A 137 10.39 -0.04 -8.83
CA LEU A 137 10.43 -1.45 -9.21
C LEU A 137 11.19 -1.67 -10.53
N GLY A 138 11.98 -2.74 -10.56
CA GLY A 138 12.77 -3.16 -11.74
C GLY A 138 14.05 -2.35 -11.99
N THR A 139 14.31 -1.30 -11.21
CA THR A 139 15.52 -0.48 -11.36
C THR A 139 16.74 -1.13 -10.70
N LYS A 140 17.94 -0.59 -10.98
CA LYS A 140 19.17 -0.92 -10.26
C LYS A 140 19.20 -0.22 -8.90
N LYS A 141 20.20 -0.51 -8.07
CA LYS A 141 20.39 0.21 -6.80
C LYS A 141 20.55 1.73 -7.01
N PRO A 142 20.21 2.56 -6.01
CA PRO A 142 20.42 4.00 -6.09
C PRO A 142 21.90 4.33 -6.34
N ALA A 143 22.18 5.34 -7.16
CA ALA A 143 23.52 5.89 -7.27
C ALA A 143 23.91 6.62 -5.97
N ASP A 144 25.21 6.66 -5.67
CA ASP A 144 25.74 7.32 -4.45
C ASP A 144 25.41 8.81 -4.42
N VAL A 145 25.33 9.44 -5.60
CA VAL A 145 24.95 10.85 -5.75
C VAL A 145 23.58 10.93 -6.41
N GLN A 146 22.69 11.72 -5.80
CA GLN A 146 21.37 12.07 -6.34
C GLN A 146 21.36 13.57 -6.70
N PRO A 147 21.73 13.97 -7.94
CA PRO A 147 21.83 15.38 -8.30
C PRO A 147 20.49 16.13 -8.24
N VAL A 148 19.41 15.40 -8.55
CA VAL A 148 18.03 15.88 -8.43
C VAL A 148 17.28 14.84 -7.59
N PRO A 149 17.24 15.00 -6.26
CA PRO A 149 16.72 13.97 -5.38
C PRO A 149 15.20 13.85 -5.49
N LEU A 150 14.72 12.65 -5.19
CA LEU A 150 13.32 12.41 -4.90
C LEU A 150 13.04 12.99 -3.51
N THR A 151 11.95 13.73 -3.36
CA THR A 151 11.60 14.37 -2.09
C THR A 151 10.24 13.89 -1.61
N VAL A 152 10.05 13.96 -0.29
CA VAL A 152 8.74 13.93 0.34
C VAL A 152 8.42 15.32 0.88
N SER A 153 7.30 15.88 0.46
CA SER A 153 6.70 17.09 1.05
C SER A 153 5.47 16.67 1.84
N TRP A 154 5.35 17.15 3.07
CA TRP A 154 4.23 16.75 3.93
C TRP A 154 3.68 17.93 4.73
N VAL A 155 2.42 17.79 5.14
CA VAL A 155 1.74 18.68 6.08
C VAL A 155 0.95 17.84 7.09
N ASN A 156 1.06 18.18 8.36
CA ASN A 156 0.20 17.67 9.41
C ASN A 156 -0.97 18.65 9.57
N ILE A 157 -2.19 18.20 9.23
CA ILE A 157 -3.37 19.07 9.20
C ILE A 157 -3.97 19.35 10.57
N ASP A 158 -3.52 18.64 11.60
CA ASP A 158 -3.99 18.83 12.98
C ASP A 158 -3.13 19.85 13.75
N ASN A 159 -1.85 20.02 13.37
CA ASN A 159 -0.92 20.93 14.06
C ASN A 159 -0.17 21.91 13.14
N GLN A 160 -0.47 21.91 11.84
CA GLN A 160 0.08 22.80 10.82
C GLN A 160 1.60 22.69 10.58
N LYS A 161 2.28 21.69 11.15
CA LYS A 161 3.68 21.41 10.78
C LYS A 161 3.75 20.95 9.33
N SER A 162 4.80 21.36 8.65
CA SER A 162 5.09 20.93 7.28
C SER A 162 6.58 20.98 7.00
N ALA A 163 7.06 20.10 6.14
CA ALA A 163 8.43 20.18 5.62
C ALA A 163 8.55 19.48 4.26
N THR A 164 9.67 19.72 3.60
CA THR A 164 10.14 18.93 2.47
C THR A 164 11.50 18.34 2.81
N GLN A 165 11.69 17.06 2.56
CA GLN A 165 12.92 16.34 2.85
C GLN A 165 13.31 15.46 1.67
N ASN A 166 14.61 15.32 1.42
CA ASN A 166 15.13 14.37 0.44
C ASN A 166 14.93 12.94 0.95
N LEU A 167 14.49 12.05 0.06
CA LEU A 167 14.54 10.60 0.30
C LEU A 167 15.96 10.13 -0.02
N THR A 168 16.55 9.34 0.88
CA THR A 168 17.94 8.87 0.77
C THR A 168 18.02 7.35 0.83
N SER A 169 19.15 6.78 0.37
CA SER A 169 19.46 5.36 0.44
C SER A 169 20.16 4.94 1.74
N GLU A 170 20.31 5.86 2.71
CA GLU A 170 21.10 5.66 3.93
C GLU A 170 20.61 4.49 4.80
N SER A 171 19.30 4.22 4.77
CA SER A 171 18.65 3.11 5.50
C SER A 171 18.95 1.74 4.90
N LYS A 172 19.49 1.68 3.68
CA LYS A 172 19.87 0.43 2.98
C LYS A 172 18.75 -0.63 2.96
N ILE A 173 17.49 -0.20 2.76
CA ILE A 173 16.33 -1.11 2.77
C ILE A 173 16.46 -2.22 1.71
N ASN A 174 16.88 -1.85 0.49
CA ASN A 174 17.14 -2.79 -0.62
C ASN A 174 18.50 -2.47 -1.27
N PRO A 175 19.62 -2.90 -0.66
CA PRO A 175 20.96 -2.46 -1.07
C PRO A 175 21.36 -2.94 -2.47
N ASP A 176 20.82 -4.08 -2.91
CA ASP A 176 21.10 -4.68 -4.22
C ASP A 176 20.08 -4.29 -5.30
N GLY A 177 19.08 -3.48 -4.94
CA GLY A 177 17.97 -3.10 -5.79
C GLY A 177 16.70 -3.94 -5.55
N PRO A 178 15.52 -3.50 -6.04
CA PRO A 178 15.27 -2.23 -6.75
C PRO A 178 15.60 -1.00 -5.90
N ALA A 179 15.84 0.15 -6.53
CA ALA A 179 16.15 1.36 -5.79
C ALA A 179 15.04 1.71 -4.79
N THR A 180 15.41 1.74 -3.52
CA THR A 180 14.54 2.12 -2.42
C THR A 180 15.17 3.28 -1.66
N LEU A 181 14.42 4.37 -1.55
CA LEU A 181 14.80 5.57 -0.82
C LEU A 181 13.82 5.81 0.33
N SER A 182 14.30 6.43 1.40
CA SER A 182 13.47 6.70 2.57
C SER A 182 13.84 8.01 3.26
N ALA A 183 12.91 8.53 4.06
CA ALA A 183 13.17 9.59 5.02
C ALA A 183 12.39 9.32 6.31
N ILE A 184 12.91 9.78 7.43
CA ILE A 184 12.17 9.86 8.70
C ILE A 184 11.99 11.34 9.01
N ALA A 185 10.74 11.75 9.21
CA ALA A 185 10.38 13.14 9.45
C ALA A 185 9.66 13.33 10.79
N ASP A 186 9.95 14.43 11.49
CA ASP A 186 9.30 14.88 12.73
C ASP A 186 7.93 15.51 12.46
N THR A 187 6.98 14.71 11.98
CA THR A 187 5.65 15.19 11.54
C THR A 187 4.74 15.61 12.68
N GLY A 188 5.02 15.17 13.92
CA GLY A 188 4.15 15.32 15.07
C GLY A 188 2.93 14.40 15.01
N ARG A 189 2.21 14.30 16.14
CA ARG A 189 0.97 13.52 16.24
C ARG A 189 -0.12 14.11 15.36
N GLY A 190 -0.99 13.26 14.81
CA GLY A 190 -2.13 13.65 14.00
C GLY A 190 -2.10 13.13 12.56
N ARG A 191 -2.99 13.66 11.74
CA ARG A 191 -3.20 13.31 10.33
C ARG A 191 -2.18 14.04 9.46
N VAL A 192 -1.41 13.27 8.70
CA VAL A 192 -0.36 13.78 7.81
C VAL A 192 -0.72 13.46 6.36
N LEU A 193 -0.73 14.48 5.52
CA LEU A 193 -0.77 14.37 4.06
C LEU A 193 0.65 14.49 3.51
N ALA A 194 1.04 13.61 2.59
CA ALA A 194 2.37 13.60 2.00
C ALA A 194 2.32 13.44 0.48
N VAL A 195 3.27 14.06 -0.20
CA VAL A 195 3.48 13.94 -1.65
C VAL A 195 4.94 13.57 -1.87
N ILE A 196 5.18 12.51 -2.67
CA ILE A 196 6.51 12.17 -3.14
C ILE A 196 6.63 12.55 -4.61
N SER A 197 7.68 13.30 -4.95
CA SER A 197 7.93 13.78 -6.31
C SER A 197 9.41 14.03 -6.56
N GLY A 198 9.80 14.18 -7.83
CA GLY A 198 11.18 14.45 -8.23
C GLY A 198 11.79 13.32 -9.05
N SER A 199 13.11 13.18 -8.93
CA SER A 199 13.88 12.25 -9.76
C SER A 199 14.68 11.25 -8.94
N LEU A 200 15.05 10.16 -9.58
CA LEU A 200 15.87 9.11 -9.03
C LEU A 200 17.01 8.84 -10.00
N THR A 201 18.23 8.78 -9.48
CA THR A 201 19.41 8.30 -10.19
C THR A 201 19.74 6.89 -9.72
N THR A 202 19.81 5.93 -10.65
CA THR A 202 20.25 4.55 -10.36
C THR A 202 21.51 4.22 -11.14
N GLN A 203 22.33 3.31 -10.62
CA GLN A 203 23.56 2.91 -11.29
C GLN A 203 23.90 1.45 -11.00
N ALA A 204 24.14 0.68 -12.06
CA ALA A 204 24.77 -0.64 -11.95
C ALA A 204 26.29 -0.48 -11.91
N GLU A 205 26.99 -1.44 -11.30
CA GLU A 205 28.45 -1.48 -11.34
C GLU A 205 28.94 -1.53 -12.81
N GLY A 206 29.90 -0.66 -13.14
CA GLY A 206 30.45 -0.56 -14.49
C GLY A 206 29.52 0.05 -15.55
N ALA A 207 28.33 0.54 -15.19
CA ALA A 207 27.38 1.17 -16.11
C ALA A 207 27.25 2.68 -15.88
N ALA A 208 26.83 3.40 -16.93
CA ALA A 208 26.45 4.80 -16.82
C ALA A 208 25.19 4.96 -15.95
N PRO A 209 25.07 6.04 -15.16
CA PRO A 209 23.90 6.28 -14.33
C PRO A 209 22.66 6.62 -15.19
N ILE A 210 21.50 6.17 -14.73
CA ILE A 210 20.20 6.51 -15.31
C ILE A 210 19.49 7.45 -14.34
N THR A 211 19.18 8.67 -14.79
CA THR A 211 18.34 9.62 -14.05
C THR A 211 17.00 9.75 -14.74
N CYS A 212 15.92 9.54 -13.98
CA CYS A 212 14.56 9.64 -14.48
C CYS A 212 13.66 10.28 -13.42
N SER A 213 12.49 10.79 -13.84
CA SER A 213 11.51 11.40 -12.94
C SER A 213 10.26 10.53 -12.80
N PHE A 214 9.67 10.54 -11.62
CA PHE A 214 8.38 9.91 -11.35
C PHE A 214 7.29 10.97 -11.26
N LEU A 215 6.09 10.65 -11.73
CA LEU A 215 4.93 11.50 -11.49
C LEU A 215 4.65 11.59 -9.97
N PRO A 216 4.13 12.71 -9.45
CA PRO A 216 3.84 12.83 -8.03
C PRO A 216 2.81 11.77 -7.57
N THR A 217 3.07 11.15 -6.41
CA THR A 217 2.12 10.28 -5.72
C THR A 217 1.80 10.83 -4.33
N VAL A 218 0.58 10.58 -3.86
CA VAL A 218 0.03 11.17 -2.62
C VAL A 218 -0.29 10.07 -1.61
N GLY A 219 0.04 10.30 -0.35
CA GLY A 219 -0.21 9.39 0.76
C GLY A 219 -0.79 10.11 1.97
N MET A 220 -1.46 9.35 2.83
CA MET A 220 -2.01 9.82 4.09
C MET A 220 -1.60 8.87 5.21
N VAL A 221 -1.22 9.39 6.36
CA VAL A 221 -0.87 8.56 7.53
C VAL A 221 -1.32 9.25 8.82
N VAL A 222 -1.77 8.47 9.79
CA VAL A 222 -2.09 8.95 11.14
C VAL A 222 -0.94 8.58 12.07
N VAL A 223 -0.34 9.58 12.71
CA VAL A 223 0.75 9.39 13.69
C VAL A 223 0.18 9.47 15.11
N PRO A 224 0.32 8.42 15.94
CA PRO A 224 -0.30 8.32 17.27
C PRO A 224 0.37 9.17 18.37
#